data_AF-A0A0F5PNK7-F1
#
_entry.id   AF-A0A0F5PNK7-F1
#
_cell.length_a   1.000
_cell.length_b   1.000
_cell.length_c   1.000
_cell.angle_alpha   90.00
_cell.angle_beta   90.00
_cell.angle_gamma   90.00
#
_symmetry.space_group_name_H-M   'P 1'
#
loop_
_entity.id
_entity.type
_entity.pdbx_description
1 polymer ?
#
loop_
_entity_poly.entity_id
_entity_poly.type
_entity_poly.pdbx_seq_one_letter_code
_entity_poly.pdbx_strand_id
1 'polypeptide(L)' 'MVTVFLLQENGRYGRPNIYTEEDKIKVSIFEDLVIDLKDVSNY' A
#
# COMPACT_ATOMS: atom_id res chain seq x y z
N MET A 1 2.84 -3.26 10.85
CA MET A 1 2.41 -4.11 9.70
C MET A 1 1.19 -3.47 9.07
N VAL A 2 1.18 -3.33 7.74
CA VAL A 2 0.09 -2.70 6.97
C VAL A 2 -0.40 -3.69 5.91
N THR A 3 -1.72 -3.84 5.79
CA THR A 3 -2.36 -4.72 4.80
C THR A 3 -3.08 -3.87 3.75
N VAL A 4 -2.68 -3.99 2.49
CA VAL A 4 -3.22 -3.21 1.37
C VAL A 4 -4.08 -4.10 0.48
N PHE A 5 -5.26 -3.63 0.13
CA PHE A 5 -6.16 -4.29 -0.80
C PHE A 5 -6.33 -3.43 -2.06
N LEU A 6 -6.00 -4.00 -3.22
CA LEU A 6 -6.20 -3.33 -4.51
C LEU A 6 -7.54 -3.73 -5.10
N LEU A 7 -8.32 -2.73 -5.51
CA LEU A 7 -9.54 -2.93 -6.28
C LEU A 7 -9.17 -3.34 -7.71
N GLN A 8 -9.62 -4.50 -8.14
CA GLN A 8 -9.41 -4.99 -9.50
C GLN A 8 -10.51 -4.47 -10.44
N GLU A 9 -10.28 -4.56 -11.75
CA GLU A 9 -11.22 -4.11 -12.79
C GLU A 9 -12.62 -4.76 -12.69
N ASN A 10 -12.70 -5.94 -12.09
CA ASN A 10 -13.96 -6.66 -11.84
C ASN A 10 -14.75 -6.12 -10.63
N GLY A 11 -14.30 -5.03 -10.01
CA GLY A 11 -14.95 -4.40 -8.84
C GLY A 11 -14.74 -5.17 -7.53
N ARG A 12 -13.80 -6.12 -7.47
CA ARG A 12 -13.50 -6.89 -6.26
C ARG A 12 -12.07 -6.62 -5.78
N TYR A 13 -11.87 -6.68 -4.47
CA TYR A 13 -10.53 -6.64 -3.89
C TYR A 13 -9.78 -7.93 -4.21
N GLY A 14 -8.55 -7.78 -4.71
CA GLY A 14 -7.64 -8.90 -4.95
C GLY A 14 -7.09 -9.50 -3.66
N ARG A 15 -6.08 -10.37 -3.80
CA ARG A 15 -5.32 -10.85 -2.64
C ARG A 15 -4.62 -9.67 -1.95
N PRO A 16 -4.62 -9.61 -0.61
CA PRO A 16 -3.95 -8.55 0.10
C PRO A 16 -2.44 -8.61 -0.08
N ASN A 17 -1.83 -7.44 -0.14
CA ASN A 17 -0.39 -7.28 0.01
C ASN A 17 -0.09 -6.89 1.45
N ILE A 18 0.84 -7.60 2.06
CA ILE A 18 1.30 -7.35 3.42
C ILE A 18 2.63 -6.62 3.34
N TYR A 19 2.70 -5.47 4.01
CA TYR A 19 3.89 -4.65 4.10
C TYR A 19 4.32 -4.48 5.56
N THR A 20 5.61 -4.40 5.75
CA THR A 20 6.31 -4.15 7.00
C THR A 20 6.76 -2.69 7.07
N GLU A 21 7.20 -2.24 8.24
CA GLU A 21 7.46 -0.81 8.51
C GLU A 21 8.61 -0.25 7.67
N GLU A 22 9.46 -1.11 7.12
CA GLU A 22 10.58 -0.72 6.27
C GLU A 22 10.19 -0.58 4.78
N ASP A 23 8.97 -0.99 4.42
CA ASP A 23 8.53 -1.02 3.03
C ASP A 23 8.02 0.35 2.55
N LYS A 24 8.23 0.61 1.26
CA LYS A 24 7.66 1.75 0.56
C LYS A 24 6.55 1.29 -0.38
N ILE A 25 5.40 1.93 -0.32
CA ILE A 25 4.25 1.62 -1.17
C ILE A 25 4.16 2.67 -2.26
N LYS A 26 4.34 2.27 -3.52
CA LYS A 26 3.98 3.10 -4.67
C LYS A 26 2.48 2.99 -4.93
N VAL A 27 1.80 4.14 -4.96
CA VAL A 27 0.36 4.18 -5.21
C VAL A 27 0.11 4.13 -6.71
N SER A 28 -0.64 3.15 -7.21
CA SER A 28 -0.81 2.93 -8.65
C SER A 28 -1.65 4.01 -9.36
N ILE A 29 -2.46 4.78 -8.63
CA ILE A 29 -3.30 5.86 -9.18
C ILE A 29 -2.56 7.20 -9.31
N PHE A 30 -1.44 7.37 -8.61
CA PHE A 30 -0.62 8.59 -8.62
C PHE A 30 0.83 8.21 -8.88
N GLU A 31 1.35 8.51 -10.07
CA GLU A 31 2.67 8.03 -10.49
C GLU A 31 3.83 8.53 -9.61
N ASP A 32 3.63 9.66 -8.94
CA ASP A 32 4.58 10.39 -8.11
C ASP A 32 4.40 10.17 -6.61
N LEU A 33 3.32 9.51 -6.17
CA LEU A 33 3.08 9.27 -4.75
C LEU A 33 3.69 7.95 -4.28
N VAL A 34 4.70 8.07 -3.43
CA VAL A 34 5.31 6.95 -2.70
C VAL A 34 5.10 7.19 -1.20
N ILE A 35 4.46 6.23 -0.55
CA ILE A 35 4.25 6.23 0.91
C ILE A 35 5.39 5.46 1.54
N ASP A 36 6.18 6.13 2.39
CA ASP A 36 7.18 5.48 3.24
C ASP A 36 6.49 5.05 4.54
N LEU A 37 6.43 3.74 4.81
CA LEU A 37 5.74 3.24 6.00
C LEU A 37 6.47 3.59 7.30
N LYS A 38 7.75 3.96 7.24
CA LYS A 38 8.49 4.47 8.41
C LYS A 38 7.87 5.76 8.95
N ASP A 39 7.38 6.62 8.07
CA ASP A 39 6.75 7.89 8.47
C ASP A 39 5.38 7.65 9.14
N VAL A 40 4.73 6.53 8.84
CA VAL A 40 3.41 6.17 9.36
C VAL A 40 3.49 5.44 10.71
N SER A 41 4.53 4.62 10.94
CA SER A 41 4.72 3.84 12.17
C SER A 41 5.39 4.61 13.33
N ASN A 42 5.76 5.88 13.15
CA ASN A 42 6.27 6.73 14.24
C ASN A 42 5.12 7.15 15.19
N TYR A 43 4.74 6.26 16.10
CA TYR A 43 3.84 6.53 17.24
C TYR A 43 4.53 6.22 18.56
#